data_AF-A0A8T3CFV5-F1
#
_entry.id   AF-A0A8T3CFV5-F1
#
_cell.length_a   1.000
_cell.length_b   1.000
_cell.length_c   1.000
_cell.angle_alpha   90.00
_cell.angle_beta   90.00
_cell.angle_gamma   90.00
#
_symmetry.space_group_name_H-M   'P 1'
#
loop_
_entity.id
_entity.type
_entity.pdbx_description
1 polymer ?
#
loop_
_entity_poly.entity_id
_entity_poly.type
_entity_poly.pdbx_seq_one_letter_code
_entity_poly.pdbx_strand_id
1 'polypeptide(L)'
;MSGNALTGPIPHQLGNLTQLESLDLSKNHLSGEIPLELASLTFLSILNLSYNNLVGKIPEGDQFSTFSNTSFEGNEGLCWLHCNTSVPTTNNISISPPT
;
A
#
# COMPACT_ATOMS: atom_id res chain seq x y z
N MET A 1 11.85 -7.73 -7.07
CA MET A 1 12.93 -8.04 -6.09
C MET A 1 12.33 -7.78 -4.71
N SER A 2 11.98 -8.80 -3.95
CA SER A 2 11.39 -8.68 -2.60
C SER A 2 12.32 -9.26 -1.54
N GLY A 3 12.19 -8.80 -0.29
CA GLY A 3 13.02 -9.28 0.81
C GLY A 3 14.36 -8.55 0.95
N ASN A 4 14.33 -7.25 1.24
CA ASN A 4 15.53 -6.45 1.57
C ASN A 4 15.34 -5.69 2.88
N ALA A 5 16.35 -4.92 3.29
CA ALA A 5 16.29 -4.03 4.44
C ALA A 5 16.03 -2.57 4.02
N LEU A 6 15.25 -2.34 2.95
CA LEU A 6 14.93 -0.98 2.51
C LEU A 6 14.06 -0.29 3.57
N THR A 7 14.37 0.97 3.85
CA THR A 7 13.71 1.79 4.87
C THR A 7 13.25 3.12 4.26
N GLY A 8 12.36 3.83 4.97
CA GLY A 8 11.88 5.15 4.56
C GLY A 8 10.67 5.06 3.60
N PRO A 9 10.23 6.21 3.06
CA PRO A 9 9.02 6.26 2.24
C PRO A 9 9.23 5.71 0.83
N ILE A 10 8.13 5.24 0.25
CA ILE A 10 8.07 4.97 -1.18
C ILE A 10 8.19 6.33 -1.91
N PRO A 11 9.15 6.51 -2.82
CA PRO A 11 9.32 7.79 -3.51
C PRO A 11 8.19 8.01 -4.53
N HIS A 12 7.55 9.19 -4.47
CA HIS A 12 6.47 9.58 -5.38
C HIS A 12 6.90 9.56 -6.86
N GLN A 13 8.20 9.72 -7.13
CA GLN A 13 8.78 9.68 -8.47
C GLN A 13 8.58 8.33 -9.18
N LEU A 14 8.25 7.25 -8.45
CA LEU A 14 7.86 5.98 -9.08
C LEU A 14 6.59 6.13 -9.94
N GLY A 15 5.71 7.09 -9.63
CA GLY A 15 4.54 7.40 -10.45
C GLY A 15 4.89 7.91 -11.86
N ASN A 16 6.13 8.34 -12.11
CA ASN A 16 6.58 8.76 -13.43
C ASN A 16 6.94 7.58 -14.35
N LEU A 17 7.00 6.37 -13.83
CA LEU A 17 7.32 5.16 -14.59
C LEU A 17 6.07 4.64 -15.30
N THR A 18 5.49 5.45 -16.19
CA THR A 18 4.16 5.19 -16.79
C THR A 18 4.03 3.87 -17.56
N GLN A 19 5.14 3.23 -17.92
CA GLN A 19 5.17 1.90 -18.57
C GLN A 19 5.47 0.76 -17.58
N LEU A 20 5.45 1.01 -16.27
CA LEU A 20 5.74 0.01 -15.26
C LEU A 20 4.59 -1.00 -15.18
N GLU A 21 4.90 -2.27 -15.46
CA GLU A 21 3.92 -3.36 -15.44
C GLU A 21 3.89 -4.14 -14.12
N SER A 22 5.01 -4.16 -13.39
CA SER A 22 5.16 -4.90 -12.14
C SER A 22 6.02 -4.14 -11.13
N LEU A 23 5.51 -4.04 -9.90
CA LEU A 23 6.20 -3.45 -8.76
C LEU A 23 6.05 -4.37 -7.54
N ASP A 24 7.13 -5.04 -7.17
CA ASP A 24 7.21 -5.84 -5.95
C ASP A 24 8.23 -5.21 -4.99
N LEU A 25 7.71 -4.61 -3.92
CA LEU A 25 8.46 -4.03 -2.80
C LEU A 25 8.20 -4.80 -1.49
N SER A 26 7.63 -6.00 -1.58
CA SER A 26 7.24 -6.76 -0.39
C SER A 26 8.43 -7.17 0.46
N LYS A 27 8.18 -7.40 1.75
CA LYS A 27 9.17 -7.83 2.75
C LYS A 27 10.34 -6.84 2.86
N ASN A 28 10.02 -5.59 3.19
CA ASN A 28 10.97 -4.54 3.51
C ASN A 28 10.53 -3.82 4.80
N HIS A 29 11.21 -2.73 5.16
CA HIS A 29 10.85 -1.86 6.28
C HIS A 29 10.43 -0.47 5.77
N LEU A 30 9.76 -0.41 4.61
CA LEU A 30 9.27 0.85 4.05
C LEU A 30 8.17 1.41 4.94
N SER A 31 8.15 2.72 5.14
CA SER A 31 7.30 3.40 6.11
C SER A 31 6.65 4.64 5.54
N GLY A 32 5.55 5.11 6.11
CA GLY A 32 4.82 6.27 5.58
C GLY A 32 3.69 5.85 4.65
N GLU A 33 3.11 6.81 3.95
CA GLU A 33 1.95 6.58 3.08
C GLU A 33 2.34 6.00 1.72
N ILE A 34 1.38 5.31 1.08
CA ILE A 34 1.50 4.92 -0.32
C ILE A 34 1.27 6.18 -1.18
N PRO A 35 2.24 6.60 -2.02
CA PRO A 35 2.09 7.79 -2.84
C PRO A 35 0.90 7.67 -3.79
N LEU A 36 0.05 8.70 -3.85
CA LEU A 36 -1.10 8.73 -4.76
C LEU A 36 -0.66 8.67 -6.22
N GLU A 37 0.57 9.10 -6.52
CA GLU A 37 1.16 9.08 -7.85
C GLU A 37 1.27 7.66 -8.40
N LEU A 38 1.35 6.63 -7.55
CA LEU A 38 1.30 5.25 -8.01
C LEU A 38 -0.05 4.90 -8.64
N ALA A 39 -1.14 5.56 -8.24
CA ALA A 39 -2.45 5.35 -8.85
C ALA A 39 -2.51 5.81 -10.31
N SER A 40 -1.54 6.62 -10.77
CA SER A 40 -1.43 7.04 -12.17
C SER A 40 -0.78 5.98 -13.08
N LEU A 41 -0.23 4.90 -12.52
CA LEU A 41 0.42 3.82 -13.27
C LEU A 41 -0.61 2.86 -13.87
N THR A 42 -1.25 3.27 -14.96
CA THR A 42 -2.34 2.52 -15.61
C THR A 42 -1.92 1.19 -16.24
N PHE A 43 -0.63 0.98 -16.49
CA PHE A 43 -0.09 -0.29 -16.99
C PHE A 43 0.32 -1.26 -15.87
N LEU A 44 0.27 -0.82 -14.61
CA LEU A 44 0.72 -1.63 -13.47
C LEU A 44 -0.26 -2.78 -13.21
N SER A 45 0.14 -3.98 -13.58
CA SER A 45 -0.67 -5.20 -13.47
C SER A 45 -0.37 -5.99 -12.19
N ILE A 46 0.84 -5.87 -11.67
CA ILE A 46 1.30 -6.59 -10.48
C ILE A 46 1.82 -5.56 -9.48
N LEU A 47 1.15 -5.45 -8.35
CA LEU A 47 1.61 -4.68 -7.20
C LEU A 47 1.73 -5.60 -5.99
N ASN A 48 2.87 -5.57 -5.31
CA ASN A 48 3.03 -6.20 -4.01
C ASN A 48 3.81 -5.30 -3.04
N LEU A 49 3.10 -4.75 -2.06
CA LEU A 49 3.61 -3.92 -0.98
C LEU A 49 3.54 -4.64 0.39
N SER A 50 3.22 -5.93 0.39
CA SER A 50 3.00 -6.69 1.62
C SER A 50 4.23 -6.74 2.51
N TYR A 51 4.01 -6.90 3.82
CA TYR A 51 5.05 -7.02 4.83
C TYR A 51 6.02 -5.82 4.79
N ASN A 52 5.47 -4.62 5.03
CA ASN A 52 6.18 -3.36 5.25
C ASN A 52 5.57 -2.64 6.47
N ASN A 53 6.01 -1.42 6.75
CA ASN A 53 5.50 -0.54 7.81
C ASN A 53 4.67 0.63 7.25
N LEU A 54 3.95 0.41 6.15
CA LEU A 54 3.15 1.46 5.50
C LEU A 54 1.93 1.82 6.36
N VAL A 55 1.54 3.09 6.28
CA VAL A 55 0.46 3.69 7.07
C VAL A 55 -0.49 4.48 6.16
N GLY A 56 -1.66 4.85 6.68
CA GLY A 56 -2.59 5.74 5.98
C GLY A 56 -3.46 5.01 4.96
N LYS A 57 -4.19 5.75 4.13
CA LYS A 57 -5.18 5.18 3.20
C LYS A 57 -4.50 4.53 2.00
N ILE A 58 -5.05 3.41 1.54
CA ILE A 58 -4.70 2.87 0.23
C ILE A 58 -5.26 3.80 -0.85
N PRO A 59 -4.45 4.26 -1.83
CA PRO A 59 -4.93 5.13 -2.89
C PRO A 59 -6.13 4.52 -3.61
N GLU A 60 -7.18 5.32 -3.76
CA GLU A 60 -8.34 4.97 -4.58
C GLU A 60 -8.07 5.49 -6.01
N GLY A 61 -7.96 4.57 -6.96
CA GLY A 61 -7.78 4.85 -8.38
C GLY A 61 -8.07 3.58 -9.18
N ASP A 62 -8.45 3.74 -10.45
CA ASP A 62 -8.99 2.66 -11.29
C ASP A 62 -8.22 1.35 -11.11
N GLN A 63 -6.90 1.38 -11.32
CA GLN A 63 -6.04 0.19 -11.23
C GLN A 63 -5.82 -0.29 -9.79
N PHE A 64 -5.75 0.61 -8.81
CA PHE A 64 -5.51 0.26 -7.40
C PHE A 64 -6.65 -0.54 -6.79
N SER A 65 -7.88 -0.28 -7.24
CA SER A 65 -9.07 -1.06 -6.83
C SER A 65 -9.04 -2.51 -7.32
N THR A 66 -8.20 -2.84 -8.30
CA THR A 66 -8.09 -4.19 -8.88
C THR A 66 -7.06 -5.08 -8.18
N PHE A 67 -6.19 -4.51 -7.34
CA PHE A 67 -5.18 -5.29 -6.64
C PHE A 67 -5.79 -6.05 -5.47
N SER A 68 -5.35 -7.30 -5.30
CA SER A 68 -5.79 -8.15 -4.19
C SER A 68 -5.39 -7.56 -2.84
N ASN A 69 -6.20 -7.80 -1.81
CA ASN A 69 -5.87 -7.43 -0.43
C ASN A 69 -4.52 -7.98 0.03
N THR A 70 -4.11 -9.13 -0.52
CA THR A 70 -2.79 -9.74 -0.25
C THR A 70 -1.62 -8.84 -0.66
N SER A 71 -1.82 -7.94 -1.63
CA SER A 71 -0.80 -6.96 -2.05
C SER A 71 -0.46 -5.96 -0.96
N PHE A 72 -1.30 -5.81 0.07
CA PHE A 72 -1.13 -4.85 1.16
C PHE A 72 -0.99 -5.53 2.54
N GLU A 73 -1.05 -6.85 2.59
CA GLU A 73 -1.00 -7.65 3.82
C GLU A 73 0.23 -7.31 4.68
N GLY A 74 0.10 -7.37 6.01
CA GLY A 74 1.24 -7.18 6.91
C GLY A 74 1.68 -5.72 7.10
N ASN A 75 0.94 -4.75 6.57
CA ASN A 75 1.09 -3.32 6.88
C ASN A 75 0.01 -2.91 7.90
N GLU A 76 0.30 -3.02 9.20
CA GLU A 76 -0.70 -2.81 10.27
C GLU A 76 -1.28 -1.39 10.33
N GLY A 77 -0.56 -0.41 9.80
CA GLY A 77 -0.99 0.98 9.78
C GLY A 77 -1.84 1.37 8.57
N LEU A 78 -2.03 0.46 7.60
CA LEU A 78 -2.85 0.75 6.44
C LEU A 78 -4.33 0.73 6.80
N CYS A 79 -4.98 1.76 6.30
CA CYS A 79 -6.37 2.06 6.47
C CYS A 79 -7.14 1.65 5.22
N TRP A 80 -8.07 0.70 5.40
CA TRP A 80 -9.10 0.41 4.41
C TRP A 80 -10.18 1.50 4.42
N LEU A 81 -11.30 1.26 3.71
CA LEU A 81 -12.44 2.18 3.56
C LEU A 81 -13.04 2.73 4.89
N HIS A 82 -12.63 2.22 6.06
CA HIS A 82 -13.15 2.57 7.39
C HIS A 82 -12.19 3.38 8.28
N CYS A 83 -11.21 4.10 7.73
CA CYS A 83 -10.48 5.06 8.56
C CYS A 83 -11.26 6.36 8.73
N ASN A 84 -12.07 6.37 9.79
CA ASN A 84 -12.62 7.58 10.35
C ASN A 84 -11.44 8.47 10.79
N THR A 85 -11.37 9.70 10.27
CA THR A 85 -10.22 10.63 10.38
C THR A 85 -10.02 11.23 11.78
N SER A 86 -10.38 10.47 12.82
CA SER A 86 -10.29 10.87 14.21
C SER A 86 -9.83 9.69 15.02
N VAL A 87 -8.52 9.51 15.17
CA VAL A 87 -8.00 8.68 16.26
C VAL A 87 -7.38 9.61 17.30
N PRO A 88 -8.05 9.88 18.42
CA PRO A 88 -7.43 9.70 19.70
C PRO A 88 -7.49 8.22 20.08
N THR A 89 -6.34 7.74 20.52
CA THR A 89 -6.02 6.39 21.00
C THR A 89 -7.12 5.64 21.78
N THR A 90 -6.99 4.31 21.70
CA THR A 90 -7.57 3.24 22.54
C THR A 90 -8.84 2.56 22.03
N ASN A 91 -8.69 1.25 21.83
CA ASN A 91 -9.71 0.20 21.70
C ASN A 91 -10.58 0.24 20.43
N ASN A 92 -10.31 -0.67 19.48
CA ASN A 92 -11.19 -1.83 19.26
C ASN A 92 -10.88 -2.61 17.97
N ILE A 93 -10.78 -3.93 18.15
CA ILE A 93 -11.46 -5.00 17.42
C ILE A 93 -11.21 -5.10 15.90
N SER A 94 -10.48 -6.16 15.58
CA SER A 94 -10.35 -6.85 14.30
C SER A 94 -11.63 -6.96 13.48
N ILE A 95 -11.53 -6.72 12.17
CA ILE A 95 -12.45 -7.28 11.18
C ILE A 95 -11.64 -7.78 9.98
N SER A 96 -11.69 -9.10 9.79
CA SER A 96 -11.12 -9.81 8.64
C SER A 96 -11.77 -9.37 7.33
N PRO A 97 -11.08 -9.44 6.19
CA PRO A 97 -11.70 -9.19 4.89
C PRO A 97 -12.77 -10.25 4.59
N PRO A 98 -13.89 -9.90 3.93
CA PRO A 98 -14.90 -10.87 3.55
C PRO A 98 -14.40 -11.73 2.39
N THR A 99 -14.78 -13.01 2.40
CA THR A 99 -14.70 -13.96 1.29
C THR A 99 -15.58 -13.56 0.13
#